data_AF-A0A1Q9P0Q7-F1
#
_entry.id   AF-A0A1Q9P0Q7-F1
#
_cell.length_a   1.000
_cell.length_b   1.000
_cell.length_c   1.000
_cell.angle_alpha   90.00
_cell.angle_beta   90.00
_cell.angle_gamma   90.00
#
_symmetry.space_group_name_H-M   'P 1'
#
loop_
_entity.id
_entity.type
_entity.pdbx_description
1 polymer ?
#
loop_
_entity_poly.entity_id
_entity_poly.type
_entity_poly.pdbx_seq_one_letter_code
_entity_poly.pdbx_strand_id
1 'polypeptide(L)'
;WSEKNQGGGILSALGSHYIDYLYQIFDDIKGVSGKTSIHIKKRLNKQTGKMGSVTADDAFQCQFDVGNEILCSMKISSTSPFGKGSRIEAYGSEGSLILLENNQIIGGKIGEDKELKHIPTLNKFLMPRTNGEHYLIPAFTSLLSDFAHGVARGSSPHPNFKDGLKIQKCMKAIRDSHEKKKWIYMK
;
A
#
# COMPACT_ATOMS: atom_id res chain seq x y z
N TRP A 1 8.02 -16.00 -0.38
CA TRP A 1 6.91 -15.23 -0.95
C TRP A 1 5.97 -16.04 -1.85
N SER A 2 6.40 -17.14 -2.47
CA SER A 2 5.55 -17.93 -3.39
C SER A 2 4.51 -18.84 -2.71
N GLU A 3 4.56 -18.97 -1.40
CA GLU A 3 3.70 -19.88 -0.62
C GLU A 3 2.68 -19.12 0.23
N LYS A 4 1.37 -19.34 0.00
CA LYS A 4 0.27 -18.66 0.72
C LYS A 4 0.26 -18.98 2.21
N ASN A 5 0.50 -20.24 2.58
CA ASN A 5 0.50 -20.72 3.96
C ASN A 5 1.69 -20.18 4.80
N GLN A 6 2.74 -19.67 4.14
CA GLN A 6 3.86 -18.99 4.80
C GLN A 6 3.73 -17.45 4.76
N GLY A 7 2.53 -16.92 4.51
CA GLY A 7 2.28 -15.48 4.44
C GLY A 7 2.79 -14.82 3.15
N GLY A 8 3.07 -15.60 2.11
CA GLY A 8 3.45 -15.09 0.81
C GLY A 8 2.33 -14.34 0.08
N GLY A 9 2.71 -13.62 -0.97
CA GLY A 9 1.80 -12.96 -1.89
C GLY A 9 2.01 -11.45 -1.96
N ILE A 10 1.71 -10.85 -3.10
CA ILE A 10 1.90 -9.41 -3.30
C ILE A 10 0.92 -8.59 -2.46
N LEU A 11 -0.26 -9.14 -2.15
CA LEU A 11 -1.20 -8.55 -1.21
C LEU A 11 -0.58 -8.38 0.18
N SER A 12 0.13 -9.39 0.68
CA SER A 12 0.79 -9.31 1.98
C SER A 12 2.07 -8.49 1.95
N ALA A 13 2.84 -8.57 0.85
CA ALA A 13 4.14 -7.91 0.74
C ALA A 13 4.03 -6.41 0.47
N LEU A 14 3.22 -5.98 -0.51
CA LEU A 14 3.06 -4.57 -0.87
C LEU A 14 1.66 -4.04 -0.58
N GLY A 15 0.63 -4.87 -0.72
CA GLY A 15 -0.75 -4.43 -0.46
C GLY A 15 -0.95 -3.92 0.97
N SER A 16 -0.29 -4.53 1.95
CA SER A 16 -0.30 -4.10 3.35
C SER A 16 0.15 -2.64 3.54
N HIS A 17 1.19 -2.19 2.83
CA HIS A 17 1.67 -0.81 2.89
C HIS A 17 0.64 0.21 2.36
N TYR A 18 -0.01 -0.10 1.23
CA TYR A 18 -1.02 0.81 0.68
C TYR A 18 -2.33 0.75 1.46
N ILE A 19 -2.68 -0.38 2.07
CA ILE A 19 -3.82 -0.47 3.00
C ILE A 19 -3.57 0.35 4.26
N ASP A 20 -2.35 0.28 4.83
CA ASP A 20 -1.96 1.17 5.94
C ASP A 20 -2.09 2.64 5.53
N TYR A 21 -1.61 3.00 4.35
CA TYR A 21 -1.74 4.35 3.82
C TYR A 21 -3.21 4.81 3.65
N LEU A 22 -4.12 3.92 3.24
CA LEU A 22 -5.55 4.23 3.22
C LEU A 22 -6.08 4.52 4.63
N TYR A 23 -5.66 3.78 5.66
CA TYR A 23 -6.01 4.07 7.06
C TYR A 23 -5.38 5.36 7.62
N GLN A 24 -4.32 5.87 6.99
CA GLN A 24 -3.76 7.17 7.34
C GLN A 24 -4.55 8.33 6.72
N ILE A 25 -5.11 8.14 5.52
CA ILE A 25 -5.91 9.16 4.82
C ILE A 25 -7.37 9.16 5.29
N PHE A 26 -7.92 7.97 5.54
CA PHE A 26 -9.32 7.76 5.90
C PHE A 26 -9.43 7.13 7.28
N ASP A 27 -10.46 7.50 8.04
CA ASP A 27 -10.66 7.02 9.41
C ASP A 27 -10.81 5.49 9.48
N ASP A 28 -11.64 4.90 8.61
CA ASP A 28 -11.88 3.46 8.55
C ASP A 28 -12.29 2.99 7.14
N ILE A 29 -12.03 1.72 6.88
CA ILE A 29 -12.48 1.01 5.68
C ILE A 29 -13.71 0.19 6.10
N LYS A 30 -14.89 0.56 5.58
CA LYS A 30 -16.19 -0.04 5.93
C LYS A 30 -16.48 -1.32 5.16
N GLY A 31 -15.83 -1.51 4.02
CA GLY A 31 -16.01 -2.71 3.23
C GLY A 31 -15.07 -2.77 2.04
N VAL A 32 -14.98 -3.96 1.44
CA VAL A 32 -14.11 -4.20 0.29
C VAL A 32 -14.71 -5.25 -0.65
N SER A 33 -14.47 -5.05 -1.95
CA SER A 33 -14.59 -6.10 -2.95
C SER A 33 -13.24 -6.29 -3.63
N GLY A 34 -12.76 -7.53 -3.70
CA GLY A 34 -11.39 -7.82 -4.11
C GLY A 34 -11.26 -9.10 -4.92
N LYS A 35 -10.22 -9.13 -5.77
CA LYS A 35 -9.80 -10.32 -6.53
C LYS A 35 -8.30 -10.44 -6.49
N THR A 36 -7.81 -11.62 -6.11
CA THR A 36 -6.40 -12.00 -6.22
C THR A 36 -6.17 -12.92 -7.42
N SER A 37 -4.96 -12.90 -7.97
CA SER A 37 -4.54 -13.75 -9.09
C SER A 37 -3.15 -14.32 -8.85
N ILE A 38 -2.90 -15.51 -9.41
CA ILE A 38 -1.57 -16.13 -9.52
C ILE A 38 -1.32 -16.31 -11.01
N HIS A 39 -0.57 -15.42 -11.64
CA HIS A 39 -0.23 -15.51 -13.06
C HIS A 39 0.93 -16.49 -13.30
N ILE A 40 1.97 -16.44 -12.47
CA ILE A 40 3.13 -17.34 -12.54
C ILE A 40 2.91 -18.55 -11.65
N LYS A 41 2.49 -19.67 -12.24
CA LYS A 41 2.12 -20.90 -11.51
C LYS A 41 3.28 -21.75 -11.01
N LYS A 42 4.48 -21.59 -11.59
CA LYS A 42 5.68 -22.34 -11.20
C LYS A 42 6.90 -21.43 -11.17
N ARG A 43 7.79 -21.60 -10.19
CA ARG A 43 9.04 -20.85 -10.05
C ARG A 43 10.18 -21.79 -9.67
N LEU A 44 11.40 -21.45 -10.09
CA LEU A 44 12.60 -22.18 -9.70
C LEU A 44 12.85 -22.00 -8.20
N ASN A 45 12.87 -23.10 -7.46
CA ASN A 45 13.34 -23.10 -6.09
C ASN A 45 14.88 -23.06 -6.12
N LYS A 46 15.46 -21.96 -5.64
CA LYS A 46 16.92 -21.75 -5.65
C LYS A 46 17.69 -22.74 -4.78
N GLN A 47 17.06 -23.30 -3.75
CA GLN A 47 17.71 -24.27 -2.85
C GLN A 47 17.75 -25.66 -3.47
N THR A 48 16.69 -26.08 -4.17
CA THR A 48 16.59 -27.44 -4.74
C THR A 48 16.92 -27.51 -6.22
N GLY A 49 16.99 -26.38 -6.92
CA GLY A 49 17.17 -26.30 -8.37
C GLY A 49 15.96 -26.80 -9.18
N LYS A 50 14.84 -27.10 -8.54
CA LYS A 50 13.63 -27.65 -9.19
C LYS A 50 12.52 -26.62 -9.31
N MET A 51 11.67 -26.79 -10.31
CA MET A 51 10.44 -25.98 -10.44
C MET A 51 9.43 -26.38 -9.35
N GLY A 52 9.07 -25.44 -8.49
CA GLY A 52 8.01 -25.59 -7.48
C GLY A 52 6.73 -24.87 -7.90
N SER A 53 5.58 -25.32 -7.39
CA SER A 53 4.30 -24.64 -7.55
C SER A 53 4.25 -23.35 -6.73
N VAL A 54 3.57 -22.33 -7.27
CA VAL A 54 3.29 -21.06 -6.59
C VAL A 54 1.84 -21.08 -6.14
N THR A 55 1.61 -20.82 -4.85
CA THR A 55 0.27 -20.80 -4.24
C THR A 55 -0.14 -19.42 -3.75
N ALA A 56 0.81 -18.48 -3.65
CA ALA A 56 0.55 -17.10 -3.28
C ALA A 56 0.24 -16.21 -4.49
N ASP A 57 -0.57 -15.18 -4.28
CA ASP A 57 -0.92 -14.20 -5.30
C ASP A 57 0.27 -13.37 -5.79
N ASP A 58 0.30 -13.07 -7.08
CA ASP A 58 1.28 -12.17 -7.70
C ASP A 58 0.64 -10.89 -8.25
N ALA A 59 -0.69 -10.80 -8.18
CA ALA A 59 -1.46 -9.58 -8.41
C ALA A 59 -2.78 -9.59 -7.64
N PHE A 60 -3.30 -8.39 -7.35
CA PHE A 60 -4.67 -8.21 -6.89
C PHE A 60 -5.25 -6.88 -7.38
N GLN A 61 -6.58 -6.80 -7.34
CA GLN A 61 -7.32 -5.56 -7.48
C GLN A 61 -8.46 -5.51 -6.46
N CYS A 62 -8.78 -4.33 -5.95
CA CYS A 62 -9.88 -4.13 -5.03
C CYS A 62 -10.52 -2.74 -5.16
N GLN A 63 -11.78 -2.68 -4.73
CA GLN A 63 -12.55 -1.47 -4.48
C GLN A 63 -12.88 -1.42 -2.99
N PHE A 64 -12.84 -0.22 -2.41
CA PHE A 64 -13.08 -0.01 -0.98
C PHE A 64 -14.26 0.93 -0.77
N ASP A 65 -15.02 0.68 0.30
CA ASP A 65 -15.88 1.68 0.91
C ASP A 65 -15.08 2.35 2.02
N VAL A 66 -14.68 3.60 1.78
CA VAL A 66 -13.98 4.46 2.74
C VAL A 66 -14.90 5.56 3.28
N GLY A 67 -16.21 5.46 3.05
CA GLY A 67 -17.21 6.46 3.42
C GLY A 67 -17.32 7.63 2.45
N ASN A 68 -18.28 8.52 2.74
CA ASN A 68 -18.52 9.79 2.05
C ASN A 68 -18.65 9.68 0.51
N GLU A 69 -19.21 8.57 0.03
CA GLU A 69 -19.40 8.28 -1.41
C GLU A 69 -18.09 8.29 -2.24
N ILE A 70 -16.94 8.20 -1.58
CA ILE A 70 -15.63 8.23 -2.23
C ILE A 70 -15.40 6.91 -2.97
N LEU A 71 -15.11 7.01 -4.26
CA LEU A 71 -14.69 5.87 -5.08
C LEU A 71 -13.20 5.60 -4.86
N CYS A 72 -12.89 4.56 -4.08
CA CYS A 72 -11.53 4.14 -3.78
C CYS A 72 -11.21 2.79 -4.43
N SER A 73 -10.08 2.70 -5.13
CA SER A 73 -9.61 1.44 -5.72
C SER A 73 -8.10 1.30 -5.65
N MET A 74 -7.64 0.05 -5.65
CA MET A 74 -6.21 -0.30 -5.62
C MET A 74 -5.96 -1.50 -6.51
N LYS A 75 -4.82 -1.47 -7.22
CA LYS A 75 -4.34 -2.59 -8.04
C LYS A 75 -2.84 -2.69 -7.92
N ILE A 76 -2.34 -3.89 -7.61
CA ILE A 76 -0.92 -4.17 -7.56
C ILE A 76 -0.65 -5.46 -8.33
N SER A 77 0.41 -5.47 -9.12
CA SER A 77 0.85 -6.63 -9.91
C SER A 77 2.37 -6.67 -9.96
N SER A 78 2.93 -7.83 -9.64
CA SER A 78 4.36 -8.14 -9.79
C SER A 78 4.70 -8.81 -11.13
N THR A 79 3.70 -8.89 -12.02
CA THR A 79 3.79 -9.56 -13.32
C THR A 79 3.38 -8.64 -14.48
N SER A 80 3.54 -7.33 -14.30
CA SER A 80 3.22 -6.30 -15.29
C SER A 80 4.49 -5.56 -15.73
N PRO A 81 5.30 -6.15 -16.63
CA PRO A 81 6.53 -5.51 -17.11
C PRO A 81 6.20 -4.19 -17.82
N PHE A 82 7.09 -3.20 -17.67
CA PHE A 82 6.94 -1.85 -18.25
C PHE A 82 5.69 -1.08 -17.78
N GLY A 83 5.11 -1.47 -16.64
CA GLY A 83 4.05 -0.69 -16.01
C GLY A 83 4.52 0.72 -15.61
N LYS A 84 3.56 1.62 -15.33
CA LYS A 84 3.83 3.03 -14.96
C LYS A 84 4.50 3.23 -13.60
N GLY A 85 4.90 2.15 -12.92
CA GLY A 85 5.42 2.19 -11.55
C GLY A 85 4.33 2.38 -10.49
N SER A 86 4.76 2.61 -9.25
CA SER A 86 3.85 2.98 -8.17
C SER A 86 3.24 4.36 -8.40
N ARG A 87 1.94 4.49 -8.11
CA ARG A 87 1.19 5.72 -8.29
C ARG A 87 -0.01 5.76 -7.35
N ILE A 88 -0.19 6.92 -6.70
CA ILE A 88 -1.37 7.23 -5.90
C ILE A 88 -2.00 8.48 -6.52
N GLU A 89 -3.31 8.43 -6.73
CA GLU A 89 -4.06 9.51 -7.38
C GLU A 89 -5.27 9.88 -6.52
N ALA A 90 -5.42 11.17 -6.27
CA ALA A 90 -6.54 11.74 -5.53
C ALA A 90 -7.17 12.86 -6.35
N TYR A 91 -8.49 12.82 -6.47
CA TYR A 91 -9.29 13.73 -7.27
C TYR A 91 -10.39 14.31 -6.38
N GLY A 92 -10.50 15.63 -6.33
CA GLY A 92 -11.47 16.32 -5.49
C GLY A 92 -12.07 17.54 -6.19
N SER A 93 -13.00 18.21 -5.51
CA SER A 93 -13.71 19.38 -6.03
C SER A 93 -12.81 20.59 -6.32
N GLU A 94 -11.63 20.65 -5.70
CA GLU A 94 -10.70 21.78 -5.86
C GLU A 94 -9.50 21.46 -6.77
N GLY A 95 -9.29 20.21 -7.15
CA GLY A 95 -8.08 19.84 -7.88
C GLY A 95 -7.75 18.36 -7.86
N SER A 96 -6.52 18.05 -8.25
CA SER A 96 -5.99 16.70 -8.31
C SER A 96 -4.55 16.65 -7.81
N LEU A 97 -4.21 15.54 -7.15
CA LEU A 97 -2.87 15.23 -6.67
C LEU A 97 -2.47 13.82 -7.09
N ILE A 98 -1.23 13.69 -7.51
CA ILE A 98 -0.66 12.46 -8.04
C ILE A 98 0.73 12.30 -7.46
N LEU A 99 0.93 11.26 -6.65
CA LEU A 99 2.24 10.85 -6.14
C LEU A 99 2.79 9.73 -7.02
N LEU A 100 4.01 9.92 -7.53
CA LEU A 100 4.75 8.97 -8.35
C LEU A 100 5.75 8.16 -7.52
N GLU A 101 6.20 7.03 -8.06
CA GLU A 101 7.18 6.12 -7.43
C GLU A 101 8.50 6.79 -7.01
N ASN A 102 8.92 7.84 -7.72
CA ASN A 102 10.14 8.59 -7.42
C ASN A 102 9.91 9.75 -6.43
N ASN A 103 8.82 9.72 -5.67
CA ASN A 103 8.39 10.75 -4.72
C ASN A 103 8.08 12.11 -5.35
N GLN A 104 7.94 12.20 -6.68
CA GLN A 104 7.45 13.42 -7.32
C GLN A 104 5.94 13.55 -7.12
N ILE A 105 5.52 14.76 -6.81
CA ILE A 105 4.12 15.14 -6.73
C ILE A 105 3.76 15.96 -7.96
N ILE A 106 2.70 15.55 -8.63
CA ILE A 106 2.09 16.28 -9.75
C ILE A 106 0.69 16.67 -9.33
N GLY A 107 0.27 17.90 -9.59
CA GLY A 107 -1.08 18.34 -9.25
C GLY A 107 -1.51 19.61 -9.96
N GLY A 108 -2.77 19.98 -9.75
CA GLY A 108 -3.35 21.19 -10.33
C GLY A 108 -4.68 21.52 -9.69
N LYS A 109 -5.00 22.81 -9.63
CA LYS A 109 -6.25 23.34 -9.09
C LYS A 109 -7.27 23.61 -10.18
N ILE A 110 -8.53 23.25 -9.94
CA ILE A 110 -9.64 23.54 -10.85
C ILE A 110 -9.88 25.06 -10.90
N GLY A 111 -10.03 25.61 -12.10
CA GLY A 111 -10.28 27.04 -12.32
C GLY A 111 -9.03 27.94 -12.29
N GLU A 112 -7.91 27.46 -11.76
CA GLU A 112 -6.63 28.18 -11.77
C GLU A 112 -5.64 27.59 -12.79
N ASP A 113 -5.46 26.27 -12.79
CA ASP A 113 -4.45 25.59 -13.61
C ASP A 113 -5.04 25.02 -14.90
N LYS A 114 -4.29 25.14 -16.02
CA LYS A 114 -4.67 24.57 -17.32
C LYS A 114 -4.27 23.11 -17.49
N GLU A 115 -3.28 22.67 -16.74
CA GLU A 115 -2.72 21.32 -16.76
C GLU A 115 -2.10 20.97 -15.41
N LEU A 116 -1.85 19.68 -15.18
CA LEU A 116 -1.13 19.24 -14.00
C LEU A 116 0.36 19.62 -14.11
N LYS A 117 0.90 20.17 -13.03
CA LYS A 117 2.29 20.62 -12.94
C LYS A 117 3.02 19.93 -11.79
N HIS A 118 4.35 19.94 -11.86
CA HIS A 118 5.17 19.47 -10.75
C HIS A 118 4.98 20.38 -9.54
N ILE A 119 4.70 19.79 -8.38
CA ILE A 119 4.62 20.48 -7.10
C ILE A 119 5.94 20.22 -6.36
N PRO A 120 6.76 21.26 -6.12
CA PRO A 120 8.02 21.10 -5.38
C PRO A 120 7.79 20.54 -3.97
N THR A 121 8.56 19.54 -3.59
CA THR A 121 8.57 19.03 -2.22
C THR A 121 9.13 20.08 -1.28
N LEU A 122 8.37 20.44 -0.24
CA LEU A 122 8.82 21.40 0.76
C LEU A 122 9.93 20.80 1.61
N ASN A 123 10.93 21.62 1.98
CA ASN A 123 12.08 21.19 2.80
C ASN A 123 11.68 20.49 4.10
N LYS A 124 10.58 20.91 4.73
CA LYS A 124 10.06 20.29 5.97
C LYS A 124 9.62 18.82 5.81
N PHE A 125 9.36 18.39 4.58
CA PHE A 125 8.98 17.02 4.25
C PHE A 125 10.15 16.21 3.68
N LEU A 126 11.32 16.83 3.51
CA LEU A 126 12.52 16.12 3.13
C LEU A 126 13.07 15.39 4.35
N MET A 127 13.24 14.08 4.22
CA MET A 127 14.02 13.32 5.18
C MET A 127 15.49 13.38 4.75
N PRO A 128 16.36 14.07 5.51
CA PRO A 128 17.76 14.20 5.14
C PRO A 128 18.41 12.83 5.06
N ARG A 129 19.28 12.67 4.06
CA ARG A 129 19.98 11.42 3.75
C ARG A 129 21.47 11.64 3.66
N THR A 130 22.24 10.74 4.24
CA THR A 130 23.67 10.64 3.99
C THR A 130 23.90 10.05 2.60
N ASN A 131 24.91 10.55 1.88
CA ASN A 131 25.24 10.02 0.56
C ASN A 131 25.57 8.52 0.63
N GLY A 132 24.96 7.72 -0.25
CA GLY A 132 25.16 6.27 -0.33
C GLY A 132 24.36 5.44 0.67
N GLU A 133 23.61 6.05 1.60
CA GLU A 133 22.74 5.28 2.50
C GLU A 133 21.54 4.67 1.75
N HIS A 134 20.94 3.60 2.27
CA HIS A 134 19.74 3.02 1.68
C HIS A 134 18.53 3.95 1.87
N TYR A 135 17.64 4.06 0.87
CA TYR A 135 16.54 5.04 0.87
C TYR A 135 15.50 4.89 1.98
N LEU A 136 15.47 3.72 2.61
CA LEU A 136 14.58 3.43 3.74
C LEU A 136 15.17 3.89 5.10
N ILE A 137 16.47 4.16 5.19
CA ILE A 137 17.14 4.46 6.48
C ILE A 137 16.48 5.63 7.24
N PRO A 138 16.13 6.76 6.61
CA PRO A 138 15.50 7.86 7.34
C PRO A 138 14.14 7.48 7.93
N ALA A 139 13.29 6.80 7.15
CA ALA A 139 11.97 6.37 7.59
C ALA A 139 12.06 5.40 8.78
N PHE A 140 12.98 4.43 8.71
CA PHE A 140 13.22 3.48 9.80
C PHE A 140 13.80 4.16 11.05
N THR A 141 14.71 5.12 10.87
CA THR A 141 15.28 5.89 12.00
C THR A 141 14.18 6.69 12.70
N SER A 142 13.28 7.33 11.95
CA SER A 142 12.12 8.03 12.52
C SER A 142 11.22 7.08 13.31
N LEU A 143 10.87 5.93 12.73
CA LEU A 143 10.04 4.92 13.40
C LEU A 143 10.67 4.43 14.71
N LEU A 144 11.99 4.16 14.72
CA LEU A 144 12.71 3.73 15.92
C LEU A 144 12.77 4.83 16.98
N SER A 145 12.92 6.08 16.57
CA SER A 145 12.87 7.24 17.46
C SER A 145 11.49 7.35 18.13
N ASP A 146 10.40 7.26 17.36
CA ASP A 146 9.04 7.30 17.88
C ASP A 146 8.76 6.13 18.84
N PHE A 147 9.21 4.93 18.47
CA PHE A 147 9.13 3.76 19.34
C PHE A 147 9.87 3.96 20.67
N ALA A 148 11.13 4.42 20.63
CA ALA A 148 11.93 4.67 21.83
C ALA A 148 11.28 5.74 22.74
N HIS A 149 10.74 6.81 22.16
CA HIS A 149 9.99 7.82 22.91
C HIS A 149 8.71 7.24 23.53
N GLY A 150 8.00 6.36 22.82
CA GLY A 150 6.84 5.65 23.35
C GLY A 150 7.18 4.83 24.58
N VAL A 151 8.23 4.01 24.49
CA VAL A 151 8.73 3.20 25.62
C VAL A 151 9.09 4.09 26.81
N ALA A 152 9.85 5.16 26.60
CA ALA A 152 10.28 6.07 27.66
C ALA A 152 9.11 6.78 28.36
N ARG A 153 8.00 7.02 27.66
CA ARG A 153 6.81 7.73 28.17
C ARG A 153 5.68 6.82 28.60
N GLY A 154 5.82 5.50 28.47
CA GLY A 154 4.74 4.55 28.72
C GLY A 154 3.55 4.68 27.76
N SER A 155 3.80 5.11 26.51
CA SER A 155 2.79 5.25 25.46
C SER A 155 3.08 4.33 24.27
N SER A 156 2.05 4.08 23.46
CA SER A 156 2.14 3.26 22.24
C SER A 156 1.79 4.13 21.02
N PRO A 157 2.76 4.86 20.45
CA PRO A 157 2.51 5.67 19.26
C PRO A 157 2.11 4.80 18.06
N HIS A 158 1.52 5.43 17.05
CA HIS A 158 1.22 4.77 15.78
C HIS A 158 2.46 4.82 14.86
N PRO A 159 2.67 3.83 13.98
CA PRO A 159 1.90 2.59 13.87
C PRO A 159 2.23 1.59 15.00
N ASN A 160 1.22 0.88 15.49
CA ASN A 160 1.34 -0.19 16.49
C ASN A 160 0.52 -1.43 16.11
N PHE A 161 0.43 -2.41 17.01
CA PHE A 161 -0.26 -3.67 16.73
C PHE A 161 -1.76 -3.53 16.47
N LYS A 162 -2.42 -2.45 16.94
CA LYS A 162 -3.82 -2.20 16.59
C LYS A 162 -3.95 -1.83 15.11
N ASP A 163 -3.03 -1.04 14.57
CA ASP A 163 -2.99 -0.69 13.15
C ASP A 163 -2.67 -1.93 12.32
N GLY A 164 -1.67 -2.71 12.75
CA GLY A 164 -1.34 -4.01 12.17
C GLY A 164 -2.55 -4.95 12.11
N LEU A 165 -3.37 -5.00 13.15
CA LEU A 165 -4.59 -5.80 13.18
C LEU A 165 -5.64 -5.29 12.18
N LYS A 166 -5.84 -3.96 12.05
CA LYS A 166 -6.75 -3.39 11.04
C LYS A 166 -6.33 -3.79 9.63
N ILE A 167 -5.04 -3.68 9.31
CA ILE A 167 -4.48 -4.06 8.01
C ILE A 167 -4.68 -5.56 7.75
N GLN A 168 -4.41 -6.41 8.75
CA GLN A 168 -4.62 -7.86 8.64
C GLN A 168 -6.10 -8.22 8.42
N LYS A 169 -7.03 -7.55 9.11
CA LYS A 169 -8.48 -7.71 8.89
C LYS A 169 -8.86 -7.33 7.46
N CYS A 170 -8.34 -6.22 6.94
CA CYS A 170 -8.62 -5.76 5.57
C CYS A 170 -8.08 -6.74 4.52
N MET A 171 -6.82 -7.18 4.66
CA MET A 171 -6.25 -8.20 3.77
C MET A 171 -7.02 -9.52 3.80
N LYS A 172 -7.49 -9.93 4.99
CA LYS A 172 -8.39 -11.08 5.11
C LYS A 172 -9.70 -10.84 4.36
N ALA A 173 -10.33 -9.67 4.52
CA ALA A 173 -11.57 -9.34 3.84
C ALA A 173 -11.42 -9.35 2.30
N ILE A 174 -10.30 -8.88 1.76
CA ILE A 174 -9.97 -8.96 0.33
C ILE A 174 -9.94 -10.43 -0.14
N ARG A 175 -9.28 -11.31 0.63
CA ARG A 175 -9.23 -12.75 0.31
C ARG A 175 -10.60 -13.41 0.40
N ASP A 176 -11.36 -13.12 1.46
CA ASP A 176 -12.72 -13.60 1.63
C ASP A 176 -13.63 -13.12 0.48
N SER A 177 -13.46 -11.88 0.02
CA SER A 177 -14.20 -11.32 -1.11
C SER A 177 -13.90 -12.08 -2.40
N HIS A 178 -12.61 -12.35 -2.66
CA HIS A 178 -12.18 -13.14 -3.81
C HIS A 178 -12.79 -14.56 -3.79
N GLU A 179 -12.70 -15.24 -2.66
CA GLU A 179 -13.17 -16.62 -2.50
C GLU A 179 -14.71 -16.71 -2.59
N LYS A 180 -15.43 -15.75 -2.00
CA LYS A 180 -16.90 -15.73 -1.95
C LYS A 180 -17.54 -14.98 -3.12
N LYS A 181 -16.75 -14.33 -3.97
CA LYS A 181 -17.18 -13.50 -5.11
C LYS A 181 -18.23 -12.44 -4.72
N LYS A 182 -18.04 -11.77 -3.59
CA LYS A 182 -18.98 -10.78 -3.07
C LYS A 182 -18.28 -9.68 -2.27
N TRP A 183 -18.99 -8.57 -2.06
CA TRP A 183 -18.57 -7.52 -1.14
C TRP A 183 -18.48 -8.04 0.31
N ILE A 184 -17.44 -7.64 1.03
CA ILE A 184 -17.24 -7.98 2.44
C ILE A 184 -17.25 -6.69 3.26
N TYR A 185 -18.23 -6.57 4.15
CA TYR A 185 -18.28 -5.47 5.12
C TYR A 185 -17.31 -5.74 6.27
N MET A 186 -16.64 -4.67 6.70
CA MET A 186 -15.71 -4.67 7.82
C MET A 186 -16.50 -4.41 9.12
N LYS A 187 -16.19 -5.18 10.16
CA LYS A 187 -16.77 -5.07 11.51
C LYS A 187 -15.74 -4.57 12.51
#